data_AF-A0A250WVX2-F1
#
_entry.id   AF-A0A250WVX2-F1
#
_cell.length_a   1.000
_cell.length_b   1.000
_cell.length_c   1.000
_cell.angle_alpha   90.00
_cell.angle_beta   90.00
_cell.angle_gamma   90.00
#
_symmetry.space_group_name_H-M   'P 1'
#
loop_
_entity.id
_entity.type
_entity.pdbx_description
1 polymer ?
#
loop_
_entity_poly.entity_id
_entity_poly.type
_entity_poly.pdbx_seq_one_letter_code
_entity_poly.pdbx_strand_id
1 'polypeptide(L)'
;MARKKDNCEELLAVTAQRKSTRLATREKEHGQREFEAEDRECDTLSSNGSVNHDSQWVDSSFVDKQSVALKPGLHCQTSGHLGQEGISATETRSAHISGLWGLLPDEIIEGILRLCQPSQLGMLQSTCTYFSGSKLIDKIAKHKLKSVPRAKGLKPMKQDGESNLTLLHFVNCQSAAAAQATAVACGGHHTTALLVEQGSTSKTETRHALFTFGRNFHGQLGSTDFCDRKSPATVSLGFRSCQDNADLEEETMPAVVANGTHHSTCISRRGELFAWGLGTHGELGLGRWAALEVSSPKQCPLAQIRIVSVACGARHTLAIGESGSLWSCGKNSNGQLGSGNHLDTHRLQLVHNLQGSRIVSAACGAQHSVALASDGSLFTWGDGSRGQLGHSQLQAVAGLGADQVNVTLLLPQKIARLEPSLLLPDSRVTAVSAGNYHTMALTVGGSILGFGSNESGCLGLGDSLVRWRPTKVNLVLEGEEGICMRAVQIACGAGHTVALISRQGCLEVRTTGTNTWGQLGQGDRLMRYRFTPTLPVPRVTAVLAGDEHSAAVCEGGELYLWGRGDSGQLGMSDGRAKWRPTAVKGFLVVHPDKTLRRSKRNQPYVRPCTSPETKRQRVQDLSAHMM
;
A
#
# COMPACT_ATOMS: atom_id res chain seq x y z
N MET A 1 72.78 22.53 0.67
CA MET A 1 71.35 22.89 0.59
C MET A 1 70.66 21.91 -0.37
N ALA A 2 70.11 20.78 0.11
CA ALA A 2 69.68 19.68 -0.78
C ALA A 2 68.56 18.77 -0.21
N ARG A 3 67.64 19.32 0.60
CA ARG A 3 66.46 18.61 1.17
C ARG A 3 65.26 19.56 1.36
N LYS A 4 65.00 20.42 0.37
CA LYS A 4 63.91 21.43 0.40
C LYS A 4 63.29 21.76 -0.96
N LYS A 5 63.61 21.01 -2.02
CA LYS A 5 62.96 21.13 -3.34
C LYS A 5 61.87 20.08 -3.53
N ASP A 6 62.16 18.85 -3.15
CA ASP A 6 61.41 17.64 -3.48
C ASP A 6 59.93 17.71 -3.02
N ASN A 7 59.68 18.24 -1.82
CA ASN A 7 58.32 18.46 -1.28
C ASN A 7 57.45 19.47 -2.07
N CYS A 8 58.00 20.26 -2.99
CA CYS A 8 57.20 21.20 -3.79
C CYS A 8 56.57 20.53 -5.03
N GLU A 9 57.19 19.49 -5.59
CA GLU A 9 56.71 18.87 -6.84
C GLU A 9 55.54 17.91 -6.57
N GLU A 10 55.56 17.15 -5.47
CA GLU A 10 54.39 16.35 -5.03
C GLU A 10 53.14 17.21 -4.78
N LEU A 11 53.30 18.36 -4.13
CA LEU A 11 52.18 19.28 -3.84
C LEU A 11 51.56 19.88 -5.11
N LEU A 12 52.35 20.10 -6.16
CA LEU A 12 51.86 20.51 -7.48
C LEU A 12 51.14 19.36 -8.21
N ALA A 13 51.67 18.14 -8.16
CA ALA A 13 51.03 16.96 -8.75
C ALA A 13 49.63 16.67 -8.16
N VAL A 14 49.50 16.65 -6.83
CA VAL A 14 48.22 16.46 -6.14
C VAL A 14 47.21 17.58 -6.48
N THR A 15 47.69 18.80 -6.72
CA THR A 15 46.84 19.94 -7.12
C THR A 15 46.39 19.83 -8.59
N ALA A 16 47.20 19.28 -9.48
CA ALA A 16 46.82 18.99 -10.87
C ALA A 16 45.75 17.88 -10.95
N GLN A 17 45.92 16.78 -10.20
CA GLN A 17 44.96 15.68 -10.11
C GLN A 17 43.55 16.17 -9.68
N ARG A 18 43.52 17.14 -8.75
CA ARG A 18 42.30 17.80 -8.24
C ARG A 18 41.65 18.80 -9.21
N LYS A 19 42.38 19.31 -10.21
CA LYS A 19 41.79 20.12 -11.30
C LYS A 19 41.19 19.25 -12.40
N SER A 20 41.86 18.16 -12.80
CA SER A 20 41.33 17.20 -13.78
C SER A 20 39.99 16.61 -13.33
N THR A 21 39.92 16.14 -12.09
CA THR A 21 38.67 15.59 -11.51
C THR A 21 37.54 16.63 -11.37
N ARG A 22 37.85 17.93 -11.26
CA ARG A 22 36.84 19.02 -11.27
C ARG A 22 36.35 19.41 -12.66
N LEU A 23 37.12 19.12 -13.73
CA LEU A 23 36.67 19.30 -15.10
C LEU A 23 35.77 18.13 -15.53
N ALA A 24 36.19 16.90 -15.25
CA ALA A 24 35.41 15.69 -15.55
C ALA A 24 34.06 15.60 -14.81
N THR A 25 33.87 16.32 -13.70
CA THR A 25 32.55 16.51 -13.07
C THR A 25 31.71 17.58 -13.77
N ARG A 26 32.32 18.66 -14.27
CA ARG A 26 31.61 19.74 -14.97
C ARG A 26 31.08 19.31 -16.34
N GLU A 27 31.82 18.46 -17.05
CA GLU A 27 31.37 17.84 -18.30
C GLU A 27 30.18 16.90 -18.06
N LYS A 28 30.13 16.20 -16.92
CA LYS A 28 28.97 15.41 -16.50
C LYS A 28 27.77 16.26 -16.08
N GLU A 29 27.98 17.42 -15.45
CA GLU A 29 26.90 18.38 -15.17
C GLU A 29 26.31 18.98 -16.46
N HIS A 30 27.13 19.21 -17.50
CA HIS A 30 26.64 19.74 -18.78
C HIS A 30 25.78 18.71 -19.53
N GLY A 31 26.25 17.46 -19.63
CA GLY A 31 25.49 16.36 -20.24
C GLY A 31 24.23 15.93 -19.47
N GLN A 32 23.99 16.45 -18.27
CA GLN A 32 22.71 16.29 -17.55
C GLN A 32 21.72 17.42 -17.83
N ARG A 33 22.15 18.59 -18.31
CA ARG A 33 21.26 19.71 -18.65
C ARG A 33 20.61 19.59 -20.02
N GLU A 34 21.18 18.80 -20.91
CA GLU A 34 20.59 18.52 -22.24
C GLU A 34 19.46 17.47 -22.15
N PHE A 35 19.44 16.63 -21.10
CA PHE A 35 18.39 15.63 -20.86
C PHE A 35 17.18 16.13 -20.05
N GLU A 36 17.22 17.34 -19.48
CA GLU A 36 16.06 18.00 -18.86
C GLU A 36 15.34 18.97 -19.84
N ALA A 37 15.71 18.95 -21.13
CA ALA A 37 15.21 19.87 -22.15
C ALA A 37 14.31 19.22 -23.24
N GLU A 38 14.37 17.90 -23.46
CA GLU A 38 13.62 17.24 -24.55
C GLU A 38 12.09 17.09 -24.30
N ASP A 39 11.61 17.30 -23.08
CA ASP A 39 10.17 17.29 -22.73
C ASP A 39 9.39 18.55 -23.21
N ARG A 40 9.93 19.30 -24.18
CA ARG A 40 9.35 20.58 -24.67
C ARG A 40 9.52 20.87 -26.17
N GLU A 41 9.23 19.91 -27.07
CA GLU A 41 8.77 20.27 -28.43
C GLU A 41 8.12 19.10 -29.19
N CYS A 42 6.78 19.13 -29.32
CA CYS A 42 6.02 18.52 -30.43
C CYS A 42 4.49 18.66 -30.20
N ASP A 43 3.92 19.83 -30.49
CA ASP A 43 2.47 19.95 -30.82
C ASP A 43 2.14 21.30 -31.49
N THR A 44 2.71 21.56 -32.67
CA THR A 44 2.40 22.76 -33.48
C THR A 44 2.27 22.44 -34.98
N LEU A 45 1.18 21.75 -35.36
CA LEU A 45 0.70 21.76 -36.74
C LEU A 45 -0.82 21.98 -36.78
N SER A 46 -1.22 23.24 -36.89
CA SER A 46 -2.57 23.64 -37.28
C SER A 46 -2.73 23.60 -38.80
N SER A 47 -3.72 22.88 -39.32
CA SER A 47 -4.20 23.08 -40.69
C SER A 47 -5.72 22.94 -40.78
N ASN A 48 -6.33 23.91 -41.47
CA ASN A 48 -7.76 24.20 -41.52
C ASN A 48 -8.61 23.05 -42.08
N GLY A 49 -9.85 22.93 -41.59
CA GLY A 49 -10.85 21.97 -42.06
C GLY A 49 -12.29 22.44 -41.84
N SER A 50 -12.65 23.62 -42.36
CA SER A 50 -13.97 24.24 -42.17
C SER A 50 -15.00 23.76 -43.20
N VAL A 51 -16.07 23.10 -42.75
CA VAL A 51 -17.34 22.94 -43.51
C VAL A 51 -18.51 23.08 -42.53
N ASN A 52 -19.50 23.90 -42.87
CA ASN A 52 -20.74 24.06 -42.10
C ASN A 52 -21.71 22.90 -42.40
N HIS A 53 -22.59 22.56 -41.45
CA HIS A 53 -24.02 22.76 -41.71
C HIS A 53 -24.87 22.78 -40.43
N ASP A 54 -26.03 23.41 -40.60
CA ASP A 54 -27.05 23.72 -39.61
C ASP A 54 -27.95 22.51 -39.33
N SER A 55 -28.62 22.48 -38.16
CA SER A 55 -30.11 22.42 -38.11
C SER A 55 -30.68 22.41 -36.68
N GLN A 56 -31.41 23.49 -36.41
CA GLN A 56 -32.62 23.64 -35.58
C GLN A 56 -33.12 22.49 -34.67
N TRP A 57 -33.30 22.85 -33.39
CA TRP A 57 -34.53 22.70 -32.61
C TRP A 57 -35.76 22.04 -33.27
N VAL A 58 -36.34 21.03 -32.61
CA VAL A 58 -37.80 20.87 -32.46
C VAL A 58 -38.12 20.37 -31.05
N ASP A 59 -39.02 21.08 -30.37
CA ASP A 59 -39.66 20.66 -29.12
C ASP A 59 -40.97 19.93 -29.44
N SER A 60 -41.33 18.85 -28.73
CA SER A 60 -42.71 18.33 -28.77
C SER A 60 -43.06 17.51 -27.53
N SER A 61 -44.34 17.57 -27.14
CA SER A 61 -44.88 17.11 -25.86
C SER A 61 -46.26 16.45 -26.04
N PHE A 62 -46.83 15.91 -24.94
CA PHE A 62 -48.10 15.14 -24.90
C PHE A 62 -48.05 13.78 -25.64
N VAL A 63 -48.93 12.79 -25.40
CA VAL A 63 -50.23 12.79 -24.71
C VAL A 63 -50.37 11.66 -23.66
N ASP A 64 -50.79 12.07 -22.46
CA ASP A 64 -51.62 11.38 -21.44
C ASP A 64 -52.49 10.16 -21.87
N LYS A 65 -52.57 9.09 -21.04
CA LYS A 65 -53.84 8.60 -20.42
C LYS A 65 -53.83 7.23 -19.69
N GLN A 66 -54.52 7.26 -18.54
CA GLN A 66 -55.46 6.28 -17.96
C GLN A 66 -55.04 4.85 -17.52
N SER A 67 -55.07 4.72 -16.19
CA SER A 67 -55.33 3.53 -15.37
C SER A 67 -56.65 2.78 -15.66
N VAL A 68 -56.69 1.48 -15.34
CA VAL A 68 -57.79 0.82 -14.58
C VAL A 68 -57.19 -0.29 -13.68
N ALA A 69 -57.76 -0.50 -12.49
CA ALA A 69 -57.49 -1.66 -11.62
C ALA A 69 -58.81 -2.38 -11.28
N LEU A 70 -58.84 -3.72 -11.28
CA LEU A 70 -60.06 -4.50 -11.04
C LEU A 70 -59.84 -5.83 -10.28
N LYS A 71 -60.52 -5.93 -9.13
CA LYS A 71 -60.97 -7.12 -8.35
C LYS A 71 -61.72 -6.57 -7.11
N PRO A 72 -62.58 -7.33 -6.37
CA PRO A 72 -62.93 -8.75 -6.50
C PRO A 72 -64.45 -9.07 -6.49
N GLY A 73 -64.78 -10.38 -6.53
CA GLY A 73 -66.06 -11.00 -6.10
C GLY A 73 -65.76 -12.45 -5.66
N LEU A 74 -66.31 -13.02 -4.58
CA LEU A 74 -67.71 -13.43 -4.32
C LEU A 74 -68.16 -14.60 -5.23
N HIS A 75 -68.75 -15.71 -4.75
CA HIS A 75 -69.00 -16.22 -3.38
C HIS A 75 -69.49 -17.69 -3.45
N CYS A 76 -69.34 -18.53 -2.40
CA CYS A 76 -70.27 -19.65 -2.11
C CYS A 76 -70.09 -20.20 -0.66
N GLN A 77 -71.06 -20.98 -0.18
CA GLN A 77 -71.14 -21.61 1.17
C GLN A 77 -71.16 -23.16 1.01
N THR A 78 -71.44 -24.08 1.94
CA THR A 78 -72.04 -24.18 3.32
C THR A 78 -71.60 -25.58 3.88
N SER A 79 -71.82 -26.11 5.09
CA SER A 79 -72.45 -25.74 6.38
C SER A 79 -72.09 -26.80 7.45
N GLY A 80 -72.06 -26.45 8.75
CA GLY A 80 -72.02 -27.38 9.90
C GLY A 80 -70.82 -27.12 10.83
N HIS A 81 -70.95 -26.75 12.12
CA HIS A 81 -71.61 -27.42 13.27
C HIS A 81 -70.93 -28.74 13.69
N LEU A 82 -70.62 -28.99 14.97
CA LEU A 82 -70.72 -28.17 16.19
C LEU A 82 -69.76 -28.76 17.26
N GLY A 83 -69.26 -27.96 18.20
CA GLY A 83 -68.47 -28.46 19.34
C GLY A 83 -67.68 -27.38 20.08
N GLN A 84 -67.86 -27.29 21.40
CA GLN A 84 -67.02 -26.47 22.29
C GLN A 84 -65.99 -27.37 22.98
N GLU A 85 -64.76 -26.87 23.15
CA GLU A 85 -64.17 -26.62 24.48
C GLU A 85 -62.83 -25.88 24.32
N GLY A 86 -62.39 -25.18 25.36
CA GLY A 86 -61.30 -24.21 25.27
C GLY A 86 -60.08 -24.57 26.11
N ILE A 87 -58.89 -24.49 25.49
CA ILE A 87 -57.60 -24.36 26.19
C ILE A 87 -56.87 -23.17 25.57
N SER A 88 -56.37 -22.26 26.41
CA SER A 88 -55.60 -21.10 25.96
C SER A 88 -54.17 -21.50 25.58
N ALA A 89 -53.79 -21.31 24.32
CA ALA A 89 -52.42 -21.50 23.84
C ALA A 89 -51.89 -20.20 23.20
N THR A 90 -51.32 -19.31 24.02
CA THR A 90 -50.66 -18.08 23.57
C THR A 90 -49.28 -18.37 22.97
N GLU A 91 -49.23 -19.02 21.81
CA GLU A 91 -47.97 -19.24 21.09
C GLU A 91 -48.19 -19.27 19.56
N THR A 92 -48.26 -18.08 18.95
CA THR A 92 -48.21 -17.90 17.49
C THR A 92 -46.79 -18.17 16.97
N ARG A 93 -46.39 -19.45 17.00
CA ARG A 93 -45.13 -19.94 16.45
C ARG A 93 -44.99 -19.49 14.99
N SER A 94 -44.01 -18.64 14.72
CA SER A 94 -43.63 -18.30 13.35
C SER A 94 -43.25 -19.56 12.59
N ALA A 95 -43.62 -19.62 11.31
CA ALA A 95 -43.49 -20.80 10.43
C ALA A 95 -42.23 -21.66 10.69
N HIS A 96 -42.43 -22.97 10.84
CA HIS A 96 -41.39 -23.95 11.17
C HIS A 96 -40.09 -23.73 10.37
N ILE A 97 -39.04 -23.25 11.04
CA ILE A 97 -37.71 -23.14 10.46
C ILE A 97 -37.12 -24.55 10.42
N SER A 98 -37.29 -25.24 9.29
CA SER A 98 -37.13 -26.68 9.20
C SER A 98 -35.67 -27.15 9.23
N GLY A 99 -35.38 -28.11 10.11
CA GLY A 99 -34.08 -28.78 10.22
C GLY A 99 -33.67 -29.06 11.67
N LEU A 100 -32.65 -29.89 11.85
CA LEU A 100 -32.10 -30.27 13.17
C LEU A 100 -31.67 -29.07 14.02
N TRP A 101 -31.28 -27.96 13.39
CA TRP A 101 -30.93 -26.71 14.08
C TRP A 101 -32.12 -26.09 14.84
N GLY A 102 -33.36 -26.28 14.37
CA GLY A 102 -34.57 -25.81 15.06
C GLY A 102 -34.95 -26.59 16.32
N LEU A 103 -34.18 -27.64 16.67
CA LEU A 103 -34.34 -28.42 17.90
C LEU A 103 -33.34 -28.02 19.00
N LEU A 104 -32.35 -27.17 18.68
CA LEU A 104 -31.38 -26.67 19.64
C LEU A 104 -31.85 -25.33 20.25
N PRO A 105 -31.65 -25.09 21.55
CA PRO A 105 -31.84 -23.77 22.14
C PRO A 105 -30.97 -22.70 21.45
N ASP A 106 -31.55 -21.54 21.15
CA ASP A 106 -30.89 -20.40 20.50
C ASP A 106 -29.54 -20.04 21.15
N GLU A 107 -29.43 -20.20 22.47
CA GLU A 107 -28.23 -19.94 23.26
C GLU A 107 -27.03 -20.80 22.84
N ILE A 108 -27.27 -22.09 22.53
CA ILE A 108 -26.25 -23.02 22.05
C ILE A 108 -25.86 -22.67 20.61
N ILE A 109 -26.84 -22.33 19.77
CA ILE A 109 -26.61 -21.91 18.39
C ILE A 109 -25.81 -20.60 18.36
N GLU A 110 -26.14 -19.62 19.19
CA GLU A 110 -25.35 -18.40 19.37
C GLU A 110 -23.94 -18.71 19.89
N GLY A 111 -23.80 -19.63 20.84
CA GLY A 111 -22.49 -20.09 21.32
C GLY A 111 -21.59 -20.59 20.20
N ILE A 112 -22.10 -21.49 19.36
CA ILE A 112 -21.40 -22.05 18.20
C ILE A 112 -21.04 -20.94 17.19
N LEU A 113 -22.02 -20.13 16.77
CA LEU A 113 -21.83 -19.07 15.78
C LEU A 113 -20.90 -17.94 16.27
N ARG A 114 -20.80 -17.72 17.60
CA ARG A 114 -19.80 -16.80 18.18
C ARG A 114 -18.37 -17.31 18.01
N LEU A 115 -18.14 -18.64 17.98
CA LEU A 115 -16.83 -19.24 17.71
C LEU A 115 -16.45 -19.23 16.22
N CYS A 116 -17.43 -19.27 15.30
CA CYS A 116 -17.19 -19.28 13.85
C CYS A 116 -16.45 -18.03 13.33
N GLN A 117 -15.59 -18.23 12.33
CA GLN A 117 -14.96 -17.15 11.56
C GLN A 117 -15.97 -16.45 10.63
N PRO A 118 -15.74 -15.18 10.24
CA PRO A 118 -16.64 -14.45 9.35
C PRO A 118 -16.93 -15.15 8.02
N SER A 119 -15.94 -15.83 7.43
CA SER A 119 -16.10 -16.66 6.22
C SER A 119 -16.98 -17.89 6.46
N GLN A 120 -16.84 -18.55 7.62
CA GLN A 120 -17.70 -19.67 8.03
C GLN A 120 -19.14 -19.21 8.27
N LEU A 121 -19.36 -18.03 8.86
CA LEU A 121 -20.68 -17.42 8.98
C LEU A 121 -21.30 -17.14 7.59
N GLY A 122 -20.50 -16.68 6.62
CA GLY A 122 -20.94 -16.51 5.23
C GLY A 122 -21.37 -17.83 4.59
N MET A 123 -20.55 -18.88 4.72
CA MET A 123 -20.89 -20.22 4.21
C MET A 123 -22.14 -20.80 4.88
N LEU A 124 -22.31 -20.61 6.18
CA LEU A 124 -23.52 -21.07 6.90
C LEU A 124 -24.77 -20.32 6.43
N GLN A 125 -24.68 -19.01 6.18
CA GLN A 125 -25.81 -18.23 5.66
C GLN A 125 -26.17 -18.60 4.21
N SER A 126 -25.21 -18.97 3.36
CA SER A 126 -25.49 -19.36 1.97
C SER A 126 -25.92 -20.82 1.80
N THR A 127 -25.49 -21.74 2.67
CA THR A 127 -25.77 -23.19 2.55
C THR A 127 -26.93 -23.69 3.40
N CYS A 128 -27.26 -23.04 4.53
CA CYS A 128 -28.34 -23.49 5.41
C CYS A 128 -29.56 -22.56 5.33
N THR A 129 -30.68 -23.09 4.83
CA THR A 129 -31.99 -22.41 4.79
C THR A 129 -32.46 -21.89 6.16
N TYR A 130 -32.17 -22.64 7.23
CA TYR A 130 -32.39 -22.20 8.61
C TYR A 130 -31.70 -20.86 8.89
N PHE A 131 -30.41 -20.73 8.52
CA PHE A 131 -29.64 -19.53 8.80
C PHE A 131 -29.92 -18.38 7.85
N SER A 132 -30.30 -18.63 6.59
CA SER A 132 -30.70 -17.58 5.64
C SER A 132 -32.05 -16.95 6.00
N GLY A 133 -33.00 -17.73 6.53
CA GLY A 133 -34.25 -17.23 7.11
C GLY A 133 -34.08 -16.55 8.47
N SER A 134 -33.11 -17.01 9.28
CA SER A 134 -32.83 -16.43 10.60
C SER A 134 -32.19 -15.03 10.50
N LYS A 135 -32.46 -14.17 11.50
CA LYS A 135 -31.67 -12.95 11.73
C LYS A 135 -30.50 -13.19 12.70
N LEU A 136 -30.19 -14.45 13.02
CA LEU A 136 -29.23 -14.84 14.06
C LEU A 136 -27.79 -14.54 13.67
N ILE A 137 -27.40 -14.88 12.43
CA ILE A 137 -26.06 -14.56 11.92
C ILE A 137 -25.85 -13.04 11.84
N ASP A 138 -26.85 -12.25 11.41
CA ASP A 138 -26.77 -10.79 11.37
C ASP A 138 -26.64 -10.16 12.77
N LYS A 139 -27.38 -10.68 13.76
CA LYS A 139 -27.25 -10.32 15.19
C LYS A 139 -25.83 -10.56 15.72
N ILE A 140 -25.23 -11.70 15.38
CA ILE A 140 -23.88 -12.08 15.82
C ILE A 140 -22.79 -11.31 15.05
N ALA A 141 -22.98 -11.07 13.75
CA ALA A 141 -22.09 -10.23 12.95
C ALA A 141 -22.06 -8.80 13.50
N LYS A 142 -23.22 -8.24 13.86
CA LYS A 142 -23.35 -6.94 14.54
C LYS A 142 -22.67 -6.93 15.92
N HIS A 143 -22.67 -8.05 16.65
CA HIS A 143 -21.90 -8.18 17.90
C HIS A 143 -20.39 -8.19 17.65
N LYS A 144 -19.90 -9.01 16.71
CA LYS A 144 -18.48 -9.06 16.32
C LYS A 144 -17.99 -7.71 15.80
N LEU A 145 -18.80 -6.99 15.02
CA LEU A 145 -18.48 -5.65 14.53
C LEU A 145 -18.32 -4.63 15.67
N LYS A 146 -19.15 -4.68 16.72
CA LYS A 146 -18.98 -3.84 17.93
C LYS A 146 -17.67 -4.09 18.67
N SER A 147 -17.12 -5.31 18.62
CA SER A 147 -15.83 -5.64 19.28
C SER A 147 -14.59 -5.16 18.50
N VAL A 148 -14.73 -4.75 17.24
CA VAL A 148 -13.61 -4.20 16.45
C VAL A 148 -13.52 -2.67 16.69
N PRO A 149 -12.45 -2.15 17.34
CA PRO A 149 -12.42 -0.75 17.76
C PRO A 149 -12.59 0.25 16.61
N ARG A 150 -11.97 -0.01 15.45
CA ARG A 150 -12.07 0.87 14.26
C ARG A 150 -13.44 0.87 13.59
N ALA A 151 -14.29 -0.14 13.84
CA ALA A 151 -15.63 -0.25 13.27
C ALA A 151 -16.73 0.25 14.24
N LYS A 152 -16.34 0.79 15.41
CA LYS A 152 -17.27 1.29 16.43
C LYS A 152 -18.08 2.49 15.90
N GLY A 153 -19.36 2.25 15.63
CA GLY A 153 -20.29 3.25 15.08
C GLY A 153 -20.53 3.15 13.57
N LEU A 154 -19.80 2.28 12.87
CA LEU A 154 -20.06 1.95 11.47
C LEU A 154 -21.43 1.27 11.31
N LYS A 155 -22.15 1.58 10.23
CA LYS A 155 -23.49 1.06 9.93
C LYS A 155 -23.52 0.47 8.51
N PRO A 156 -24.31 -0.59 8.27
CA PRO A 156 -24.47 -1.13 6.93
C PRO A 156 -25.36 -0.23 6.06
N MET A 157 -25.02 -0.11 4.78
CA MET A 157 -25.75 0.64 3.76
C MET A 157 -26.95 -0.19 3.28
N LYS A 158 -28.00 -0.21 4.10
CA LYS A 158 -29.22 -1.01 3.86
C LYS A 158 -29.97 -0.69 2.58
N GLN A 159 -29.83 0.53 2.06
CA GLN A 159 -30.44 0.94 0.79
C GLN A 159 -29.81 0.16 -0.38
N ASP A 160 -28.51 -0.13 -0.29
CA ASP A 160 -27.73 -0.87 -1.29
C ASP A 160 -27.67 -2.38 -0.99
N GLY A 161 -28.57 -2.88 -0.14
CA GLY A 161 -28.68 -4.29 0.24
C GLY A 161 -27.66 -4.80 1.27
N GLU A 162 -26.84 -3.95 1.89
CA GLU A 162 -25.77 -4.40 2.77
C GLU A 162 -26.28 -4.95 4.13
N SER A 163 -25.73 -6.11 4.55
CA SER A 163 -25.96 -6.74 5.86
C SER A 163 -24.84 -6.45 6.86
N ASN A 164 -25.04 -6.74 8.15
CA ASN A 164 -23.95 -6.65 9.12
C ASN A 164 -22.86 -7.72 8.87
N LEU A 165 -23.19 -8.81 8.17
CA LEU A 165 -22.20 -9.85 7.80
C LEU A 165 -21.32 -9.42 6.63
N THR A 166 -21.89 -8.83 5.57
CA THR A 166 -21.08 -8.28 4.45
C THR A 166 -20.22 -7.12 4.92
N LEU A 167 -20.74 -6.27 5.82
CA LEU A 167 -19.96 -5.22 6.47
C LEU A 167 -18.83 -5.79 7.35
N LEU A 168 -19.09 -6.86 8.11
CA LEU A 168 -18.06 -7.55 8.89
C LEU A 168 -17.00 -8.19 7.98
N HIS A 169 -17.41 -8.81 6.86
CA HIS A 169 -16.48 -9.36 5.86
C HIS A 169 -15.55 -8.27 5.34
N PHE A 170 -16.13 -7.16 4.86
CA PHE A 170 -15.40 -5.96 4.42
C PHE A 170 -14.36 -5.47 5.45
N VAL A 171 -14.75 -5.31 6.73
CA VAL A 171 -13.84 -4.88 7.80
C VAL A 171 -12.70 -5.88 8.03
N ASN A 172 -12.91 -7.18 7.81
CA ASN A 172 -11.84 -8.19 7.89
C ASN A 172 -10.94 -8.17 6.64
N CYS A 173 -11.51 -8.00 5.44
CA CYS A 173 -10.75 -7.82 4.20
C CYS A 173 -9.78 -6.64 4.30
N GLN A 174 -10.16 -5.51 4.92
CA GLN A 174 -9.26 -4.39 5.15
C GLN A 174 -8.02 -4.77 5.99
N SER A 175 -8.15 -5.66 6.98
CA SER A 175 -6.99 -6.15 7.75
C SER A 175 -6.16 -7.15 6.95
N ALA A 176 -6.82 -8.07 6.24
CA ALA A 176 -6.13 -9.09 5.44
C ALA A 176 -5.31 -8.44 4.31
N ALA A 177 -5.89 -7.49 3.58
CA ALA A 177 -5.25 -6.76 2.49
C ALA A 177 -4.03 -5.95 2.98
N ALA A 178 -4.19 -5.20 4.07
CA ALA A 178 -3.11 -4.42 4.67
C ALA A 178 -1.95 -5.31 5.15
N ALA A 179 -2.25 -6.45 5.77
CA ALA A 179 -1.22 -7.38 6.26
C ALA A 179 -0.57 -8.21 5.13
N GLN A 180 -1.31 -8.58 4.09
CA GLN A 180 -0.79 -9.34 2.96
C GLN A 180 0.12 -8.46 2.06
N ALA A 181 -0.16 -7.16 1.98
CA ALA A 181 0.68 -6.20 1.27
C ALA A 181 2.03 -5.91 1.94
N THR A 182 2.27 -6.27 3.21
CA THR A 182 3.62 -6.11 3.81
C THR A 182 4.62 -7.17 3.33
N ALA A 183 4.17 -8.19 2.59
CA ALA A 183 4.97 -9.29 2.08
C ALA A 183 5.49 -9.07 0.65
N VAL A 184 5.11 -7.97 -0.01
CA VAL A 184 5.57 -7.59 -1.36
C VAL A 184 5.80 -6.08 -1.34
N ALA A 185 6.77 -5.57 -2.10
CA ALA A 185 6.91 -4.16 -2.38
C ALA A 185 7.36 -3.95 -3.82
N CYS A 186 6.82 -2.92 -4.45
CA CYS A 186 7.16 -2.49 -5.81
C CYS A 186 7.81 -1.12 -5.69
N GLY A 187 9.07 -1.00 -6.11
CA GLY A 187 9.78 0.27 -6.23
C GLY A 187 9.69 0.83 -7.64
N GLY A 188 10.66 1.65 -8.05
CA GLY A 188 10.62 2.30 -9.36
C GLY A 188 10.77 1.32 -10.53
N HIS A 189 11.87 0.57 -10.51
CA HIS A 189 12.19 -0.43 -11.54
C HIS A 189 12.52 -1.80 -10.94
N HIS A 190 12.04 -2.09 -9.73
CA HIS A 190 12.33 -3.35 -9.03
C HIS A 190 11.18 -3.77 -8.11
N THR A 191 11.14 -5.06 -7.80
CA THR A 191 10.17 -5.70 -6.90
C THR A 191 10.91 -6.52 -5.86
N THR A 192 10.47 -6.45 -4.61
CA THR A 192 10.95 -7.30 -3.51
C THR A 192 9.74 -8.04 -2.92
N ALA A 193 9.92 -9.30 -2.52
CA ALA A 193 8.82 -10.13 -2.04
C ALA A 193 9.28 -11.23 -1.10
N LEU A 194 8.42 -11.60 -0.15
CA LEU A 194 8.60 -12.76 0.72
C LEU A 194 7.88 -13.95 0.08
N LEU A 195 8.66 -14.79 -0.61
CA LEU A 195 8.15 -15.88 -1.44
C LEU A 195 8.54 -17.26 -0.89
N VAL A 196 7.76 -18.26 -1.29
CA VAL A 196 8.05 -19.70 -1.20
C VAL A 196 8.11 -20.25 -2.62
N GLU A 197 9.17 -20.97 -2.95
CA GLU A 197 9.37 -21.61 -4.25
C GLU A 197 8.60 -22.95 -4.35
N GLN A 198 7.88 -23.16 -5.44
CA GLN A 198 7.13 -24.37 -5.75
C GLN A 198 7.98 -25.35 -6.59
N GLY A 199 8.90 -26.07 -5.93
CA GLY A 199 9.73 -27.06 -6.62
C GLY A 199 10.45 -28.07 -5.74
N SER A 200 10.69 -27.78 -4.45
CA SER A 200 11.38 -28.70 -3.55
C SER A 200 10.57 -29.98 -3.31
N THR A 201 11.11 -31.14 -3.70
CA THR A 201 10.50 -32.47 -3.48
C THR A 201 10.32 -32.85 -2.00
N SER A 202 10.96 -32.11 -1.08
CA SER A 202 10.74 -32.21 0.36
C SER A 202 9.39 -31.60 0.79
N LYS A 203 8.44 -32.46 1.15
CA LYS A 203 7.12 -32.04 1.69
C LYS A 203 7.17 -31.48 3.12
N THR A 204 8.32 -31.52 3.81
CA THR A 204 8.37 -31.22 5.25
C THR A 204 8.56 -29.75 5.61
N GLU A 205 9.25 -28.94 4.79
CA GLU A 205 9.63 -27.57 5.16
C GLU A 205 9.64 -26.56 4.00
N THR A 206 8.46 -25.98 3.71
CA THR A 206 8.33 -24.81 2.82
C THR A 206 8.74 -23.52 3.54
N ARG A 207 10.05 -23.37 3.73
CA ARG A 207 10.66 -22.13 4.23
C ARG A 207 10.44 -20.99 3.23
N HIS A 208 10.40 -19.77 3.73
CA HIS A 208 10.27 -18.55 2.94
C HIS A 208 11.56 -17.73 3.03
N ALA A 209 11.87 -17.03 1.94
CA ALA A 209 13.03 -16.15 1.86
C ALA A 209 12.64 -14.79 1.26
N LEU A 210 13.55 -13.83 1.34
CA LEU A 210 13.45 -12.58 0.59
C LEU A 210 13.89 -12.87 -0.85
N PHE A 211 13.02 -12.57 -1.80
CA PHE A 211 13.28 -12.61 -3.23
C PHE A 211 13.21 -11.21 -3.81
N THR A 212 14.06 -10.92 -4.78
CA THR A 212 14.16 -9.61 -5.45
C THR A 212 14.35 -9.78 -6.95
N PHE A 213 13.83 -8.85 -7.74
CA PHE A 213 13.95 -8.86 -9.20
C PHE A 213 13.68 -7.47 -9.80
N GLY A 214 14.19 -7.22 -11.00
CA GLY A 214 14.20 -5.93 -11.67
C GLY A 214 15.58 -5.32 -11.82
N ARG A 215 15.63 -3.99 -11.87
CA ARG A 215 16.84 -3.19 -12.01
C ARG A 215 17.71 -3.27 -10.77
N ASN A 216 19.02 -3.36 -10.97
CA ASN A 216 20.03 -3.50 -9.90
C ASN A 216 21.22 -2.53 -10.05
N PHE A 217 21.11 -1.55 -10.94
CA PHE A 217 22.18 -0.60 -11.26
C PHE A 217 22.82 0.12 -10.05
N HIS A 218 22.06 0.35 -8.96
CA HIS A 218 22.54 0.94 -7.71
C HIS A 218 22.67 -0.09 -6.57
N GLY A 219 22.59 -1.39 -6.88
CA GLY A 219 22.61 -2.49 -5.92
C GLY A 219 21.28 -2.74 -5.21
N GLN A 220 20.18 -2.14 -5.68
CA GLN A 220 18.88 -2.14 -4.98
C GLN A 220 18.20 -3.52 -4.87
N LEU A 221 18.70 -4.56 -5.54
CA LEU A 221 18.23 -5.92 -5.34
C LEU A 221 18.84 -6.58 -4.10
N GLY A 222 20.02 -6.19 -3.63
CA GLY A 222 20.64 -6.81 -2.45
C GLY A 222 21.60 -7.97 -2.76
N SER A 223 21.96 -8.16 -4.03
CA SER A 223 22.96 -9.13 -4.48
C SER A 223 24.38 -8.56 -4.49
N THR A 224 25.40 -9.42 -4.54
CA THR A 224 26.81 -8.99 -4.59
C THR A 224 27.23 -8.35 -5.92
N ASP A 225 26.34 -8.34 -6.91
CA ASP A 225 26.52 -7.73 -8.23
C ASP A 225 25.54 -6.57 -8.45
N PHE A 226 25.77 -5.79 -9.52
CA PHE A 226 24.90 -4.69 -9.97
C PHE A 226 24.06 -5.09 -11.20
N CYS A 227 23.90 -6.40 -11.41
CA CYS A 227 23.26 -6.98 -12.59
C CYS A 227 21.74 -7.10 -12.40
N ASP A 228 20.97 -6.57 -13.36
CA ASP A 228 19.51 -6.68 -13.40
C ASP A 228 19.04 -8.15 -13.42
N ARG A 229 17.96 -8.46 -12.69
CA ARG A 229 17.44 -9.83 -12.53
C ARG A 229 16.03 -9.94 -13.10
N LYS A 230 15.88 -10.65 -14.22
CA LYS A 230 14.58 -10.84 -14.91
C LYS A 230 13.67 -11.90 -14.28
N SER A 231 14.22 -12.72 -13.39
CA SER A 231 13.52 -13.73 -12.58
C SER A 231 13.78 -13.48 -11.09
N PRO A 232 12.91 -13.92 -10.17
CA PRO A 232 13.14 -13.79 -8.73
C PRO A 232 14.47 -14.42 -8.29
N ALA A 233 15.28 -13.65 -7.55
CA ALA A 233 16.56 -14.08 -6.99
C ALA A 233 16.56 -13.94 -5.46
N THR A 234 17.05 -14.96 -4.76
CA THR A 234 17.08 -15.01 -3.28
C THR A 234 18.14 -14.08 -2.70
N VAL A 235 17.79 -13.39 -1.62
CA VAL A 235 18.64 -12.45 -0.88
C VAL A 235 18.60 -12.79 0.61
N SER A 236 19.74 -12.71 1.29
CA SER A 236 19.82 -12.91 2.73
C SER A 236 20.12 -11.61 3.46
N LEU A 237 19.50 -11.41 4.63
CA LEU A 237 19.84 -10.33 5.56
C LEU A 237 21.08 -10.66 6.43
N GLY A 238 21.79 -11.74 6.10
CA GLY A 238 22.98 -12.19 6.80
C GLY A 238 22.70 -13.03 8.04
N PHE A 239 23.77 -13.34 8.76
CA PHE A 239 23.78 -14.14 9.98
C PHE A 239 24.18 -13.30 11.19
N ARG A 240 23.73 -13.69 12.38
CA ARG A 240 24.09 -13.08 13.67
C ARG A 240 24.14 -14.12 14.77
N SER A 241 24.95 -13.90 15.80
CA SER A 241 25.09 -14.87 16.91
C SER A 241 23.73 -15.24 17.52
N CYS A 242 23.59 -16.53 17.85
CA CYS A 242 22.54 -17.02 18.72
C CYS A 242 22.70 -16.41 20.13
N GLN A 243 21.59 -16.18 20.82
CA GLN A 243 21.62 -15.59 22.16
C GLN A 243 22.16 -16.57 23.21
N ASP A 244 21.89 -17.86 23.02
CA ASP A 244 22.21 -18.92 23.98
C ASP A 244 23.58 -19.59 23.71
N ASN A 245 24.22 -19.29 22.57
CA ASN A 245 25.54 -19.81 22.21
C ASN A 245 26.26 -18.89 21.22
N ALA A 246 27.40 -18.33 21.64
CA ALA A 246 28.21 -17.41 20.82
C ALA A 246 28.99 -18.08 19.68
N ASP A 247 29.18 -19.40 19.71
CA ASP A 247 29.78 -20.19 18.63
C ASP A 247 28.79 -20.53 17.50
N LEU A 248 27.50 -20.21 17.67
CA LEU A 248 26.46 -20.42 16.67
C LEU A 248 25.94 -19.10 16.10
N GLU A 249 25.65 -19.13 14.80
CA GLU A 249 25.07 -18.05 14.00
C GLU A 249 23.68 -18.47 13.52
N GLU A 250 22.64 -17.68 13.83
CA GLU A 250 21.30 -17.82 13.25
C GLU A 250 21.05 -16.80 12.13
N GLU A 251 20.36 -17.23 11.07
CA GLU A 251 20.01 -16.38 9.94
C GLU A 251 18.97 -15.31 10.32
N THR A 252 19.20 -14.07 9.88
CA THR A 252 18.26 -12.96 10.08
C THR A 252 17.02 -13.11 9.20
N MET A 253 15.97 -13.68 9.76
CA MET A 253 14.69 -13.88 9.05
C MET A 253 14.00 -12.54 8.69
N PRO A 254 13.65 -12.30 7.43
CA PRO A 254 12.82 -11.15 7.02
C PRO A 254 11.36 -11.31 7.47
N ALA A 255 10.63 -10.18 7.58
CA ALA A 255 9.22 -10.16 7.99
C ALA A 255 8.33 -9.15 7.23
N VAL A 256 8.88 -7.99 6.86
CA VAL A 256 8.20 -6.93 6.08
C VAL A 256 9.17 -6.33 5.06
N VAL A 257 8.70 -5.95 3.87
CA VAL A 257 9.48 -5.26 2.83
C VAL A 257 8.86 -3.91 2.47
N ALA A 258 9.67 -2.93 2.08
CA ALA A 258 9.23 -1.69 1.42
C ALA A 258 10.35 -1.13 0.54
N ASN A 259 10.01 -0.57 -0.62
CA ASN A 259 10.96 -0.07 -1.61
C ASN A 259 10.66 1.40 -1.94
N GLY A 260 11.70 2.19 -2.18
CA GLY A 260 11.59 3.48 -2.87
C GLY A 260 11.87 3.32 -4.37
N THR A 261 12.09 4.41 -5.10
CA THR A 261 12.42 4.33 -6.54
C THR A 261 13.73 3.55 -6.78
N HIS A 262 14.78 3.83 -5.97
CA HIS A 262 16.15 3.33 -6.17
C HIS A 262 16.78 2.62 -4.95
N HIS A 263 16.01 2.35 -3.90
CA HIS A 263 16.49 1.66 -2.70
C HIS A 263 15.42 0.71 -2.15
N SER A 264 15.88 -0.31 -1.42
CA SER A 264 15.07 -1.36 -0.80
C SER A 264 15.28 -1.35 0.71
N THR A 265 14.22 -1.69 1.46
CA THR A 265 14.27 -1.88 2.91
C THR A 265 13.54 -3.16 3.32
N CYS A 266 13.99 -3.75 4.42
CA CYS A 266 13.32 -4.89 5.05
C CYS A 266 13.40 -4.82 6.57
N ILE A 267 12.32 -5.20 7.25
CA ILE A 267 12.28 -5.34 8.70
C ILE A 267 12.44 -6.84 9.04
N SER A 268 13.37 -7.16 9.94
CA SER A 268 13.56 -8.53 10.45
C SER A 268 12.41 -8.98 11.36
N ARG A 269 12.27 -10.28 11.61
CA ARG A 269 11.33 -10.82 12.62
C ARG A 269 11.53 -10.26 14.05
N ARG A 270 12.70 -9.69 14.36
CA ARG A 270 12.99 -9.04 15.64
C ARG A 270 12.59 -7.55 15.65
N GLY A 271 12.36 -6.94 14.48
CA GLY A 271 12.06 -5.51 14.32
C GLY A 271 13.29 -4.66 14.00
N GLU A 272 14.36 -5.28 13.48
CA GLU A 272 15.57 -4.59 13.03
C GLU A 272 15.37 -4.12 11.58
N LEU A 273 15.70 -2.87 11.27
CA LEU A 273 15.60 -2.34 9.91
C LEU A 273 16.90 -2.56 9.13
N PHE A 274 16.78 -3.11 7.92
CA PHE A 274 17.85 -3.25 6.93
C PHE A 274 17.55 -2.40 5.70
N ALA A 275 18.56 -1.79 5.11
CA ALA A 275 18.46 -0.95 3.91
C ALA A 275 19.63 -1.20 2.94
N TRP A 276 19.35 -1.10 1.64
CA TRP A 276 20.32 -1.25 0.55
C TRP A 276 19.84 -0.59 -0.76
N GLY A 277 20.72 -0.48 -1.76
CA GLY A 277 20.52 0.30 -2.98
C GLY A 277 21.21 1.66 -2.95
N LEU A 278 20.60 2.67 -3.58
CA LEU A 278 21.12 4.03 -3.61
C LEU A 278 21.01 4.71 -2.24
N GLY A 279 22.05 5.44 -1.83
CA GLY A 279 22.14 6.15 -0.54
C GLY A 279 22.69 7.58 -0.65
N THR A 280 22.65 8.16 -1.86
CA THR A 280 23.28 9.45 -2.21
C THR A 280 22.90 10.64 -1.34
N HIS A 281 21.65 10.71 -0.89
CA HIS A 281 21.11 11.78 -0.03
C HIS A 281 20.91 11.28 1.41
N GLY A 282 21.36 10.06 1.73
CA GLY A 282 21.20 9.45 3.05
C GLY A 282 19.95 8.60 3.24
N GLU A 283 19.23 8.27 2.17
CA GLU A 283 17.94 7.56 2.17
C GLU A 283 18.00 6.17 2.84
N LEU A 284 19.18 5.54 2.89
CA LEU A 284 19.43 4.27 3.60
C LEU A 284 19.56 4.40 5.13
N GLY A 285 19.70 5.62 5.68
CA GLY A 285 19.82 5.85 7.13
C GLY A 285 21.10 5.32 7.82
N LEU A 286 22.06 4.78 7.06
CA LEU A 286 23.27 4.10 7.57
C LEU A 286 24.34 5.04 8.18
N GLY A 287 24.31 6.33 7.84
CA GLY A 287 25.28 7.35 8.25
C GLY A 287 26.05 7.99 7.09
N ARG A 288 26.60 9.19 7.34
CA ARG A 288 27.28 10.02 6.33
C ARG A 288 28.51 9.36 5.68
N TRP A 289 29.11 8.39 6.36
CA TRP A 289 30.29 7.64 5.90
C TRP A 289 29.94 6.28 5.27
N ALA A 290 28.65 6.00 5.04
CA ALA A 290 28.25 4.86 4.23
C ALA A 290 28.60 5.09 2.75
N ALA A 291 28.71 3.99 1.98
CA ALA A 291 28.86 4.08 0.54
C ALA A 291 27.59 4.67 -0.11
N LEU A 292 27.76 5.41 -1.21
CA LEU A 292 26.66 6.03 -1.97
C LEU A 292 25.75 4.98 -2.64
N GLU A 293 26.29 3.78 -2.86
CA GLU A 293 25.59 2.60 -3.38
C GLU A 293 25.95 1.43 -2.47
N VAL A 294 24.94 0.68 -2.03
CA VAL A 294 25.07 -0.40 -1.06
C VAL A 294 24.41 -1.63 -1.65
N SER A 295 25.19 -2.53 -2.24
CA SER A 295 24.63 -3.67 -2.97
C SER A 295 24.14 -4.82 -2.10
N SER A 296 24.51 -4.89 -0.81
CA SER A 296 24.03 -5.91 0.14
C SER A 296 23.25 -5.32 1.32
N PRO A 297 22.22 -6.00 1.86
CA PRO A 297 21.45 -5.52 3.01
C PRO A 297 22.32 -5.15 4.21
N LYS A 298 22.22 -3.90 4.69
CA LYS A 298 22.91 -3.44 5.90
C LYS A 298 21.92 -2.98 6.97
N GLN A 299 22.18 -3.37 8.21
CA GLN A 299 21.36 -2.98 9.36
C GLN A 299 21.52 -1.48 9.65
N CYS A 300 20.41 -0.78 9.81
CA CYS A 300 20.39 0.63 10.20
C CYS A 300 20.82 0.78 11.67
N PRO A 301 21.65 1.79 12.03
CA PRO A 301 22.19 1.96 13.38
C PRO A 301 21.16 2.55 14.37
N LEU A 302 20.07 1.83 14.60
CA LEU A 302 19.01 2.13 15.56
C LEU A 302 19.13 1.23 16.79
N ALA A 303 19.97 1.61 17.75
CA ALA A 303 20.11 0.88 18.99
C ALA A 303 18.78 0.86 19.78
N GLN A 304 18.39 -0.33 20.28
CA GLN A 304 17.24 -0.56 21.17
C GLN A 304 15.83 -0.17 20.63
N ILE A 305 15.71 0.34 19.39
CA ILE A 305 14.42 0.73 18.81
C ILE A 305 13.90 -0.39 17.91
N ARG A 306 12.75 -0.96 18.27
CA ARG A 306 12.02 -1.92 17.44
C ARG A 306 11.19 -1.21 16.39
N ILE A 307 11.52 -1.39 15.11
CA ILE A 307 10.72 -0.89 13.98
C ILE A 307 9.61 -1.88 13.63
N VAL A 308 8.42 -1.36 13.34
CA VAL A 308 7.20 -2.14 13.03
C VAL A 308 6.61 -1.84 11.66
N SER A 309 6.96 -0.70 11.06
CA SER A 309 6.56 -0.32 9.70
C SER A 309 7.59 0.65 9.11
N VAL A 310 7.73 0.63 7.78
CA VAL A 310 8.64 1.50 7.01
C VAL A 310 7.94 1.90 5.72
N ALA A 311 8.12 3.15 5.30
CA ALA A 311 7.60 3.72 4.06
C ALA A 311 8.74 4.45 3.34
N CYS A 312 8.89 4.20 2.04
CA CYS A 312 10.00 4.68 1.24
C CYS A 312 9.46 5.54 0.09
N GLY A 313 10.03 6.72 -0.11
CA GLY A 313 9.75 7.61 -1.24
C GLY A 313 10.86 7.56 -2.29
N ALA A 314 10.89 8.54 -3.20
CA ALA A 314 11.88 8.53 -4.28
C ALA A 314 13.34 8.64 -3.78
N ARG A 315 13.59 9.48 -2.76
CA ARG A 315 14.91 9.70 -2.12
C ARG A 315 14.83 9.97 -0.61
N HIS A 316 13.79 9.49 0.08
CA HIS A 316 13.65 9.62 1.54
C HIS A 316 12.92 8.41 2.13
N THR A 317 13.14 8.15 3.41
CA THR A 317 12.63 6.96 4.12
C THR A 317 12.05 7.37 5.47
N LEU A 318 10.88 6.83 5.80
CA LEU A 318 10.21 6.99 7.08
C LEU A 318 10.09 5.63 7.78
N ALA A 319 10.40 5.57 9.07
CA ALA A 319 10.31 4.34 9.88
C ALA A 319 9.50 4.59 11.16
N ILE A 320 8.58 3.68 11.48
CA ILE A 320 7.71 3.74 12.67
C ILE A 320 8.21 2.73 13.70
N GLY A 321 8.54 3.23 14.89
CA GLY A 321 8.87 2.41 16.06
C GLY A 321 7.62 1.81 16.72
N GLU A 322 7.79 0.75 17.52
CA GLU A 322 6.70 0.06 18.25
C GLU A 322 5.88 0.97 19.18
N SER A 323 6.53 2.01 19.72
CA SER A 323 5.91 3.13 20.46
C SER A 323 4.90 3.94 19.63
N GLY A 324 5.01 3.92 18.29
CA GLY A 324 4.39 4.84 17.35
C GLY A 324 5.18 6.13 17.11
N SER A 325 6.46 6.17 17.51
CA SER A 325 7.39 7.27 17.17
C SER A 325 7.83 7.19 15.71
N LEU A 326 7.76 8.29 14.97
CA LEU A 326 8.18 8.38 13.57
C LEU A 326 9.63 8.88 13.44
N TRP A 327 10.41 8.21 12.60
CA TRP A 327 11.79 8.52 12.26
C TRP A 327 11.93 8.76 10.75
N SER A 328 12.88 9.60 10.34
CA SER A 328 13.06 10.05 8.95
C SER A 328 14.54 10.15 8.54
N CYS A 329 14.89 9.79 7.30
CA CYS A 329 16.20 10.07 6.68
C CYS A 329 16.13 10.24 5.16
N GLY A 330 17.19 10.82 4.57
CA GLY A 330 17.34 11.02 3.14
C GLY A 330 17.30 12.50 2.71
N LYS A 331 16.88 12.72 1.46
CA LYS A 331 16.75 14.05 0.85
C LYS A 331 15.69 14.88 1.57
N ASN A 332 15.97 16.16 1.81
CA ASN A 332 15.13 17.09 2.55
C ASN A 332 14.95 18.46 1.86
N SER A 333 15.31 18.60 0.58
CA SER A 333 15.26 19.87 -0.16
C SER A 333 13.91 20.61 -0.09
N ASN A 334 12.81 19.89 0.10
CA ASN A 334 11.44 20.41 0.17
C ASN A 334 10.84 20.29 1.58
N GLY A 335 11.65 19.95 2.60
CA GLY A 335 11.22 19.75 3.98
C GLY A 335 10.60 18.38 4.27
N GLN A 336 10.72 17.39 3.37
CA GLN A 336 10.06 16.08 3.47
C GLN A 336 10.50 15.22 4.67
N LEU A 337 11.56 15.57 5.40
CA LEU A 337 11.88 14.89 6.66
C LEU A 337 11.08 15.44 7.86
N GLY A 338 10.38 16.55 7.71
CA GLY A 338 9.59 17.14 8.80
C GLY A 338 10.44 17.75 9.92
N SER A 339 11.70 18.08 9.62
CA SER A 339 12.73 18.51 10.57
C SER A 339 12.81 20.03 10.79
N GLY A 340 11.91 20.81 10.18
CA GLY A 340 11.89 22.28 10.27
C GLY A 340 12.95 22.99 9.45
N ASN A 341 13.63 22.28 8.54
CA ASN A 341 14.72 22.80 7.71
C ASN A 341 14.84 22.01 6.39
N HIS A 342 15.75 22.42 5.51
CA HIS A 342 15.97 21.81 4.19
C HIS A 342 17.21 20.88 4.10
N LEU A 343 17.81 20.48 5.23
CA LEU A 343 19.07 19.74 5.26
C LEU A 343 18.84 18.22 5.19
N ASP A 344 19.47 17.56 4.23
CA ASP A 344 19.48 16.11 4.08
C ASP A 344 20.07 15.41 5.32
N THR A 345 19.49 14.28 5.75
CA THR A 345 19.97 13.54 6.93
C THR A 345 20.34 12.10 6.60
N HIS A 346 21.61 11.74 6.84
CA HIS A 346 22.13 10.41 6.52
C HIS A 346 21.90 9.36 7.60
N ARG A 347 21.24 9.71 8.72
CA ARG A 347 20.79 8.78 9.76
C ARG A 347 19.32 9.02 10.04
N LEU A 348 18.60 7.97 10.40
CA LEU A 348 17.23 8.08 10.90
C LEU A 348 17.21 8.98 12.15
N GLN A 349 16.51 10.11 12.04
CA GLN A 349 16.29 11.08 13.12
C GLN A 349 14.81 11.13 13.49
N LEU A 350 14.51 11.46 14.75
CA LEU A 350 13.15 11.50 15.27
C LEU A 350 12.40 12.74 14.74
N VAL A 351 11.19 12.55 14.22
CA VAL A 351 10.33 13.66 13.76
C VAL A 351 9.67 14.32 14.98
N HIS A 352 10.40 15.23 15.63
CA HIS A 352 10.06 15.82 16.93
C HIS A 352 8.64 16.41 17.00
N ASN A 353 8.16 17.05 15.93
CA ASN A 353 6.83 17.67 15.89
C ASN A 353 5.66 16.67 15.90
N LEU A 354 5.92 15.35 15.80
CA LEU A 354 4.91 14.30 15.99
C LEU A 354 5.04 13.59 17.35
N GLN A 355 5.94 14.02 18.24
CA GLN A 355 5.98 13.50 19.61
C GLN A 355 4.65 13.77 20.33
N GLY A 356 4.11 12.75 20.99
CA GLY A 356 2.75 12.74 21.55
C GLY A 356 1.66 12.22 20.60
N SER A 357 1.88 12.26 19.28
CA SER A 357 1.00 11.61 18.30
C SER A 357 1.48 10.18 18.03
N ARG A 358 0.69 9.18 18.40
CA ARG A 358 1.03 7.77 18.15
C ARG A 358 0.79 7.41 16.68
N ILE A 359 1.83 7.45 15.85
CA ILE A 359 1.76 7.13 14.42
C ILE A 359 1.56 5.62 14.23
N VAL A 360 0.70 5.24 13.29
CA VAL A 360 0.35 3.83 12.98
C VAL A 360 0.53 3.46 11.51
N SER A 361 0.61 4.44 10.61
CA SER A 361 0.88 4.25 9.19
C SER A 361 1.53 5.51 8.63
N ALA A 362 2.40 5.35 7.64
CA ALA A 362 3.00 6.44 6.89
C ALA A 362 3.04 6.09 5.39
N ALA A 363 3.09 7.11 4.54
CA ALA A 363 3.31 6.98 3.10
C ALA A 363 4.21 8.11 2.60
N CYS A 364 4.96 7.85 1.54
CA CYS A 364 6.00 8.74 1.01
C CYS A 364 5.78 8.90 -0.49
N GLY A 365 5.78 10.13 -0.99
CA GLY A 365 5.81 10.42 -2.43
C GLY A 365 7.22 10.70 -2.93
N ALA A 366 7.33 11.47 -4.01
CA ALA A 366 8.64 11.87 -4.53
C ALA A 366 9.36 12.85 -3.57
N GLN A 367 8.64 13.91 -3.17
CA GLN A 367 9.15 15.01 -2.36
C GLN A 367 8.20 15.41 -1.22
N HIS A 368 7.19 14.58 -0.90
CA HIS A 368 6.26 14.80 0.20
C HIS A 368 6.06 13.54 1.04
N SER A 369 5.48 13.73 2.22
CA SER A 369 5.32 12.70 3.24
C SER A 369 3.97 12.81 3.93
N VAL A 370 3.48 11.68 4.42
CA VAL A 370 2.14 11.49 4.97
C VAL A 370 2.24 10.59 6.20
N ALA A 371 1.61 10.96 7.32
CA ALA A 371 1.49 10.10 8.51
C ALA A 371 0.07 10.10 9.09
N LEU A 372 -0.40 8.91 9.44
CA LEU A 372 -1.68 8.66 10.09
C LEU A 372 -1.46 8.23 11.54
N ALA A 373 -2.05 8.96 12.49
CA ALA A 373 -2.02 8.64 13.91
C ALA A 373 -3.19 7.75 14.34
N SER A 374 -3.07 7.08 15.49
CA SER A 374 -4.02 6.06 15.98
C SER A 374 -5.41 6.58 16.34
N ASP A 375 -5.58 7.89 16.49
CA ASP A 375 -6.85 8.60 16.68
C ASP A 375 -7.59 8.86 15.33
N GLY A 376 -6.91 8.64 14.21
CA GLY A 376 -7.35 8.95 12.84
C GLY A 376 -6.79 10.27 12.29
N SER A 377 -5.94 10.98 13.05
CA SER A 377 -5.38 12.26 12.63
C SER A 377 -4.39 12.10 11.49
N LEU A 378 -4.62 12.83 10.40
CA LEU A 378 -3.78 12.81 9.20
C LEU A 378 -2.88 14.04 9.14
N PHE A 379 -1.57 13.81 9.05
CA PHE A 379 -0.52 14.80 8.92
C PHE A 379 0.19 14.69 7.57
N THR A 380 0.57 15.83 7.00
CA THR A 380 1.26 15.94 5.70
C THR A 380 2.33 17.03 5.74
N TRP A 381 3.44 16.81 5.04
CA TRP A 381 4.55 17.77 4.91
C TRP A 381 5.47 17.45 3.71
N GLY A 382 6.48 18.29 3.49
CA GLY A 382 7.32 18.28 2.29
C GLY A 382 6.78 19.21 1.21
N ASP A 383 6.94 18.83 -0.06
CA ASP A 383 6.42 19.58 -1.20
C ASP A 383 4.89 19.60 -1.26
N GLY A 384 4.33 20.79 -1.50
CA GLY A 384 2.91 21.04 -1.73
C GLY A 384 2.63 21.78 -3.03
N SER A 385 3.61 21.89 -3.94
CA SER A 385 3.50 22.65 -5.20
C SER A 385 2.33 22.22 -6.10
N ARG A 386 1.88 20.97 -5.98
CA ARG A 386 0.75 20.37 -6.72
C ARG A 386 -0.41 19.99 -5.79
N GLY A 387 -0.50 20.59 -4.60
CA GLY A 387 -1.60 20.36 -3.65
C GLY A 387 -1.58 19.00 -2.92
N GLN A 388 -0.51 18.21 -3.05
CA GLN A 388 -0.42 16.82 -2.58
C GLN A 388 -0.43 16.66 -1.05
N LEU A 389 -0.36 17.79 -0.32
CA LEU A 389 -0.50 17.86 1.14
C LEU A 389 -1.97 18.03 1.60
N GLY A 390 -2.90 18.35 0.70
CA GLY A 390 -4.34 18.44 1.01
C GLY A 390 -4.78 19.67 1.81
N HIS A 391 -3.91 20.69 1.91
CA HIS A 391 -4.17 21.94 2.61
C HIS A 391 -4.67 23.03 1.65
N SER A 392 -5.95 23.39 1.75
CA SER A 392 -6.56 24.38 0.86
C SER A 392 -5.94 25.78 0.98
N GLN A 393 -5.34 26.14 2.12
CA GLN A 393 -4.62 27.42 2.25
C GLN A 393 -3.38 27.53 1.36
N LEU A 394 -2.77 26.40 0.96
CA LEU A 394 -1.60 26.40 0.07
C LEU A 394 -1.98 26.76 -1.38
N GLN A 395 -3.24 26.58 -1.78
CA GLN A 395 -3.72 26.95 -3.12
C GLN A 395 -3.58 28.45 -3.37
N ALA A 396 -3.85 29.28 -2.35
CA ALA A 396 -3.69 30.73 -2.46
C ALA A 396 -2.22 31.13 -2.61
N VAL A 397 -1.31 30.45 -1.89
CA VAL A 397 0.14 30.70 -1.98
C VAL A 397 0.67 30.30 -3.37
N ALA A 398 0.25 29.15 -3.90
CA ALA A 398 0.64 28.68 -5.23
C ALA A 398 0.13 29.58 -6.37
N GLY A 399 -0.99 30.29 -6.17
CA GLY A 399 -1.57 31.20 -7.16
C GLY A 399 -0.88 32.56 -7.30
N LEU A 400 0.10 32.89 -6.45
CA LEU A 400 0.71 34.23 -6.38
C LEU A 400 1.89 34.49 -7.34
N GLY A 401 2.23 33.53 -8.22
CA GLY A 401 3.26 33.69 -9.25
C GLY A 401 4.47 32.77 -9.10
N ALA A 402 5.08 32.41 -10.22
CA ALA A 402 5.89 31.18 -10.34
C ALA A 402 7.38 31.29 -9.93
N ASP A 403 7.87 32.46 -9.53
CA ASP A 403 9.33 32.72 -9.58
C ASP A 403 10.16 32.34 -8.33
N GLN A 404 9.63 32.43 -7.10
CA GLN A 404 10.43 32.10 -5.88
C GLN A 404 9.70 31.43 -4.70
N VAL A 405 8.36 31.36 -4.65
CA VAL A 405 7.67 30.84 -3.45
C VAL A 405 7.54 29.31 -3.50
N ASN A 406 8.53 28.60 -2.96
CA ASN A 406 8.47 27.15 -2.73
C ASN A 406 7.33 26.82 -1.75
N VAL A 407 6.21 26.32 -2.28
CA VAL A 407 5.03 25.87 -1.51
C VAL A 407 5.37 24.57 -0.77
N THR A 408 6.08 24.69 0.34
CA THR A 408 6.65 23.58 1.12
C THR A 408 6.27 23.71 2.59
N LEU A 409 6.02 22.57 3.24
CA LEU A 409 5.84 22.52 4.70
C LEU A 409 7.02 21.75 5.30
N LEU A 410 7.86 22.45 6.05
CA LEU A 410 9.07 21.87 6.66
C LEU A 410 8.78 21.06 7.93
N LEU A 411 7.54 21.08 8.40
CA LEU A 411 7.06 20.45 9.63
C LEU A 411 5.72 19.73 9.36
N PRO A 412 5.45 18.57 9.97
CA PRO A 412 4.17 17.87 9.87
C PRO A 412 2.98 18.77 10.26
N GLN A 413 2.12 19.11 9.29
CA GLN A 413 0.89 19.85 9.53
C GLN A 413 -0.33 18.92 9.45
N LYS A 414 -1.28 19.09 10.37
CA LYS A 414 -2.52 18.31 10.41
C LYS A 414 -3.53 18.81 9.39
N ILE A 415 -4.16 17.92 8.62
CA ILE A 415 -5.23 18.29 7.67
C ILE A 415 -6.52 18.56 8.46
N ALA A 416 -6.78 19.83 8.78
CA ALA A 416 -7.93 20.26 9.60
C ALA A 416 -9.30 19.79 9.07
N ARG A 417 -9.47 19.61 7.75
CA ARG A 417 -10.72 19.07 7.15
C ARG A 417 -10.94 17.58 7.45
N LEU A 418 -9.90 16.86 7.88
CA LEU A 418 -9.92 15.44 8.23
C LEU A 418 -9.74 15.19 9.73
N GLU A 419 -10.00 16.22 10.55
CA GLU A 419 -9.98 16.18 12.01
C GLU A 419 -10.98 15.13 12.56
N PRO A 420 -10.52 14.05 13.25
CA PRO A 420 -11.40 12.96 13.66
C PRO A 420 -12.54 13.36 14.60
N SER A 421 -12.40 14.45 15.37
CA SER A 421 -13.46 14.96 16.24
C SER A 421 -14.62 15.60 15.46
N LEU A 422 -14.37 16.13 14.27
CA LEU A 422 -15.37 16.72 13.37
C LEU A 422 -16.01 15.69 12.43
N LEU A 423 -15.44 14.49 12.32
CA LEU A 423 -15.86 13.44 11.38
C LEU A 423 -16.72 12.35 12.01
N LEU A 424 -17.80 12.01 11.30
CA LEU A 424 -18.59 10.79 11.50
C LEU A 424 -17.68 9.54 11.47
N PRO A 425 -17.99 8.47 12.23
CA PRO A 425 -17.11 7.31 12.37
C PRO A 425 -16.75 6.60 11.06
N ASP A 426 -17.64 6.64 10.06
CA ASP A 426 -17.42 6.09 8.72
C ASP A 426 -16.45 6.92 7.86
N SER A 427 -16.37 8.22 8.12
CA SER A 427 -15.68 9.21 7.31
C SER A 427 -14.22 9.44 7.76
N ARG A 428 -13.83 8.87 8.90
CA ARG A 428 -12.47 8.94 9.46
C ARG A 428 -11.48 8.12 8.62
N VAL A 429 -10.24 8.59 8.52
CA VAL A 429 -9.17 7.93 7.75
C VAL A 429 -8.65 6.68 8.48
N THR A 430 -8.40 5.60 7.74
CA THR A 430 -7.88 4.31 8.25
C THR A 430 -6.58 3.86 7.58
N ALA A 431 -6.34 4.26 6.34
CA ALA A 431 -5.12 3.97 5.60
C ALA A 431 -4.79 5.11 4.63
N VAL A 432 -3.52 5.23 4.28
CA VAL A 432 -3.00 6.25 3.36
C VAL A 432 -2.05 5.62 2.34
N SER A 433 -1.96 6.23 1.18
CA SER A 433 -0.99 5.89 0.13
C SER A 433 -0.61 7.17 -0.62
N ALA A 434 0.61 7.27 -1.11
CA ALA A 434 1.12 8.42 -1.84
C ALA A 434 1.81 7.95 -3.13
N GLY A 435 1.55 8.64 -4.24
CA GLY A 435 2.33 8.55 -5.47
C GLY A 435 3.35 9.69 -5.54
N ASN A 436 3.93 9.95 -6.71
CA ASN A 436 4.99 10.97 -6.81
C ASN A 436 4.48 12.38 -6.44
N TYR A 437 3.28 12.73 -6.91
CA TYR A 437 2.67 14.06 -6.75
C TYR A 437 1.20 14.02 -6.31
N HIS A 438 0.73 12.88 -5.76
CA HIS A 438 -0.64 12.73 -5.26
C HIS A 438 -0.70 11.88 -4.00
N THR A 439 -1.80 12.04 -3.26
CA THR A 439 -2.09 11.33 -2.01
C THR A 439 -3.52 10.80 -2.03
N MET A 440 -3.67 9.55 -1.60
CA MET A 440 -4.94 8.86 -1.39
C MET A 440 -5.13 8.56 0.10
N ALA A 441 -6.29 8.90 0.62
CA ALA A 441 -6.73 8.51 1.96
C ALA A 441 -7.96 7.61 1.88
N LEU A 442 -7.92 6.46 2.55
CA LEU A 442 -9.02 5.52 2.68
C LEU A 442 -9.74 5.75 4.00
N THR A 443 -11.07 5.69 4.00
CA THR A 443 -11.90 5.88 5.19
C THR A 443 -12.40 4.56 5.80
N VAL A 444 -12.84 4.59 7.07
CA VAL A 444 -13.48 3.43 7.75
C VAL A 444 -14.62 2.85 6.91
N GLY A 445 -15.44 3.70 6.29
CA GLY A 445 -16.55 3.32 5.42
C GLY A 445 -16.16 2.90 4.01
N GLY A 446 -14.87 2.93 3.64
CA GLY A 446 -14.43 2.56 2.30
C GLY A 446 -14.72 3.60 1.20
N SER A 447 -14.96 4.86 1.56
CA SER A 447 -14.82 5.97 0.59
C SER A 447 -13.34 6.32 0.43
N ILE A 448 -12.90 6.59 -0.81
CA ILE A 448 -11.56 7.11 -1.12
C ILE A 448 -11.62 8.65 -1.21
N LEU A 449 -10.63 9.32 -0.63
CA LEU A 449 -10.40 10.76 -0.74
C LEU A 449 -9.06 11.01 -1.45
N GLY A 450 -9.08 11.65 -2.61
CA GLY A 450 -7.89 12.02 -3.37
C GLY A 450 -7.52 13.50 -3.21
N PHE A 451 -6.22 13.79 -3.21
CA PHE A 451 -5.67 15.15 -3.30
C PHE A 451 -4.26 15.16 -3.91
N GLY A 452 -3.84 16.28 -4.47
CA GLY A 452 -2.60 16.42 -5.26
C GLY A 452 -2.83 16.66 -6.75
N SER A 453 -1.79 16.40 -7.55
CA SER A 453 -1.88 16.43 -9.01
C SER A 453 -2.93 15.43 -9.49
N ASN A 454 -3.55 15.76 -10.63
CA ASN A 454 -4.48 14.89 -11.34
C ASN A 454 -4.24 14.95 -12.86
N GLU A 455 -3.10 15.47 -13.31
CA GLU A 455 -2.85 15.80 -14.72
C GLU A 455 -2.95 14.57 -15.63
N SER A 456 -2.55 13.39 -15.14
CA SER A 456 -2.70 12.09 -15.81
C SER A 456 -3.99 11.33 -15.45
N GLY A 457 -4.87 11.91 -14.63
CA GLY A 457 -6.08 11.27 -14.12
C GLY A 457 -5.88 10.39 -12.88
N CYS A 458 -4.72 10.43 -12.23
CA CYS A 458 -4.36 9.53 -11.12
C CYS A 458 -5.28 9.59 -9.88
N LEU A 459 -6.14 10.62 -9.77
CA LEU A 459 -7.15 10.71 -8.71
C LEU A 459 -8.48 10.01 -9.04
N GLY A 460 -8.71 9.59 -10.30
CA GLY A 460 -9.94 8.92 -10.72
C GLY A 460 -11.21 9.78 -10.74
N LEU A 461 -11.07 11.12 -10.73
CA LEU A 461 -12.18 12.06 -10.58
C LEU A 461 -12.96 12.39 -11.86
N GLY A 462 -12.49 11.96 -13.03
CA GLY A 462 -13.12 12.22 -14.34
C GLY A 462 -12.67 13.50 -15.03
N ASP A 463 -11.72 14.23 -14.46
CA ASP A 463 -11.03 15.38 -15.07
C ASP A 463 -9.51 15.32 -14.79
N SER A 464 -8.76 16.28 -15.32
CA SER A 464 -7.32 16.46 -15.12
C SER A 464 -6.95 17.45 -13.99
N LEU A 465 -7.94 17.94 -13.22
CA LEU A 465 -7.77 19.11 -12.36
C LEU A 465 -7.12 18.79 -11.00
N VAL A 466 -6.03 19.50 -10.69
CA VAL A 466 -5.28 19.45 -9.42
C VAL A 466 -6.20 19.72 -8.21
N ARG A 467 -6.03 18.95 -7.12
CA ARG A 467 -6.90 18.98 -5.93
C ARG A 467 -6.15 19.36 -4.67
N TRP A 468 -6.25 20.63 -4.30
CA TRP A 468 -5.69 21.24 -3.08
C TRP A 468 -6.41 20.85 -1.78
N ARG A 469 -7.49 20.07 -1.85
CA ARG A 469 -8.31 19.63 -0.71
C ARG A 469 -8.72 18.17 -0.90
N PRO A 470 -8.81 17.35 0.18
CA PRO A 470 -9.33 16.00 0.11
C PRO A 470 -10.72 15.96 -0.54
N THR A 471 -10.79 15.30 -1.69
CA THR A 471 -11.96 15.26 -2.56
C THR A 471 -12.41 13.81 -2.70
N LYS A 472 -13.69 13.52 -2.40
CA LYS A 472 -14.22 12.16 -2.47
C LYS A 472 -14.25 11.69 -3.92
N VAL A 473 -13.65 10.54 -4.20
CA VAL A 473 -13.65 9.91 -5.52
C VAL A 473 -14.91 9.05 -5.67
N ASN A 474 -15.55 9.09 -6.85
CA ASN A 474 -16.62 8.16 -7.17
C ASN A 474 -16.03 6.83 -7.69
N LEU A 475 -16.52 5.71 -7.17
CA LEU A 475 -16.10 4.36 -7.57
C LEU A 475 -17.16 3.66 -8.43
N VAL A 476 -18.41 4.15 -8.40
CA VAL A 476 -19.53 3.63 -9.16
C VAL A 476 -19.38 4.04 -10.63
N LEU A 477 -19.47 3.06 -11.53
CA LEU A 477 -19.46 3.29 -12.97
C LEU A 477 -20.89 3.42 -13.51
N GLU A 478 -21.02 3.98 -14.71
CA GLU A 478 -22.29 4.10 -15.42
C GLU A 478 -22.90 2.69 -15.62
N GLY A 479 -24.13 2.50 -15.16
CA GLY A 479 -24.82 1.20 -15.11
C GLY A 479 -24.58 0.37 -13.84
N GLU A 480 -23.83 0.86 -12.85
CA GLU A 480 -23.60 0.17 -11.56
C GLU A 480 -24.31 0.82 -10.36
N GLU A 481 -25.34 1.62 -10.61
CA GLU A 481 -26.09 2.35 -9.58
C GLU A 481 -26.83 1.41 -8.61
N GLY A 482 -26.94 1.81 -7.34
CA GLY A 482 -27.54 0.99 -6.28
C GLY A 482 -26.70 -0.21 -5.81
N ILE A 483 -25.51 -0.45 -6.39
CA ILE A 483 -24.61 -1.53 -5.98
C ILE A 483 -23.75 -1.07 -4.80
N CYS A 484 -23.84 -1.76 -3.65
CA CYS A 484 -22.97 -1.53 -2.50
C CYS A 484 -21.49 -1.76 -2.86
N MET A 485 -20.72 -0.66 -2.94
CA MET A 485 -19.27 -0.66 -3.14
C MET A 485 -18.55 -0.01 -1.95
N ARG A 486 -17.45 -0.63 -1.50
CA ARG A 486 -16.53 -0.06 -0.51
C ARG A 486 -15.08 -0.38 -0.85
N ALA A 487 -14.19 0.62 -0.87
CA ALA A 487 -12.77 0.39 -1.04
C ALA A 487 -12.15 -0.27 0.21
N VAL A 488 -11.33 -1.29 -0.04
CA VAL A 488 -10.69 -2.16 0.96
C VAL A 488 -9.21 -1.80 1.12
N GLN A 489 -8.53 -1.49 0.01
CA GLN A 489 -7.12 -1.09 -0.02
C GLN A 489 -6.86 -0.13 -1.19
N ILE A 490 -5.87 0.74 -1.02
CA ILE A 490 -5.36 1.67 -2.01
C ILE A 490 -3.85 1.51 -2.12
N ALA A 491 -3.32 1.58 -3.34
CA ALA A 491 -1.89 1.66 -3.62
C ALA A 491 -1.66 2.66 -4.76
N CYS A 492 -0.73 3.58 -4.59
CA CYS A 492 -0.37 4.60 -5.59
C CYS A 492 1.00 4.27 -6.19
N GLY A 493 1.11 4.36 -7.51
CA GLY A 493 2.38 4.41 -8.22
C GLY A 493 2.77 5.86 -8.53
N ALA A 494 3.72 6.07 -9.44
CA ALA A 494 4.23 7.42 -9.73
C ALA A 494 3.14 8.34 -10.29
N GLY A 495 2.33 7.83 -11.22
CA GLY A 495 1.26 8.56 -11.90
C GLY A 495 -0.06 7.77 -12.04
N HIS A 496 -0.22 6.67 -11.32
CA HIS A 496 -1.42 5.83 -11.34
C HIS A 496 -1.83 5.40 -9.93
N THR A 497 -3.08 4.94 -9.80
CA THR A 497 -3.65 4.46 -8.54
C THR A 497 -4.36 3.12 -8.78
N VAL A 498 -4.12 2.15 -7.90
CA VAL A 498 -4.73 0.82 -7.87
C VAL A 498 -5.61 0.73 -6.62
N ALA A 499 -6.87 0.34 -6.78
CA ALA A 499 -7.83 0.18 -5.69
C ALA A 499 -8.38 -1.25 -5.64
N LEU A 500 -8.32 -1.86 -4.47
CA LEU A 500 -9.05 -3.08 -4.14
C LEU A 500 -10.42 -2.66 -3.59
N ILE A 501 -11.49 -3.12 -4.23
CA ILE A 501 -12.87 -2.73 -3.91
C ILE A 501 -13.67 -3.98 -3.57
N SER A 502 -14.53 -3.88 -2.55
CA SER A 502 -15.56 -4.87 -2.28
C SER A 502 -16.86 -4.45 -2.95
N ARG A 503 -17.33 -5.27 -3.89
CA ARG A 503 -18.60 -5.15 -4.61
C ARG A 503 -19.52 -6.25 -4.10
N GLN A 504 -20.56 -5.88 -3.33
CA GLN A 504 -21.50 -6.83 -2.71
C GLN A 504 -20.81 -7.98 -1.91
N GLY A 505 -19.61 -7.74 -1.38
CA GLY A 505 -18.81 -8.72 -0.63
C GLY A 505 -17.70 -9.41 -1.43
N CYS A 506 -17.82 -9.50 -2.76
CA CYS A 506 -16.75 -9.97 -3.64
C CYS A 506 -15.63 -8.93 -3.75
N LEU A 507 -14.38 -9.35 -3.94
CA LEU A 507 -13.23 -8.45 -4.10
C LEU A 507 -12.81 -8.33 -5.57
N GLU A 508 -12.59 -7.10 -6.02
CA GLU A 508 -12.20 -6.74 -7.38
C GLU A 508 -11.14 -5.62 -7.41
N VAL A 509 -10.34 -5.53 -8.48
CA VAL A 509 -9.35 -4.47 -8.67
C VAL A 509 -9.81 -3.50 -9.75
N ARG A 510 -9.80 -2.20 -9.45
CA ARG A 510 -9.97 -1.10 -10.42
C ARG A 510 -8.72 -0.21 -10.40
N THR A 511 -8.36 0.37 -11.55
CA THR A 511 -7.15 1.18 -11.71
C THR A 511 -7.47 2.54 -12.36
N THR A 512 -6.60 3.55 -12.20
CA THR A 512 -6.79 4.88 -12.81
C THR A 512 -5.45 5.64 -12.95
N GLY A 513 -5.38 6.64 -13.83
CA GLY A 513 -4.19 7.45 -14.10
C GLY A 513 -3.40 7.10 -15.37
N THR A 514 -2.09 7.30 -15.31
CA THR A 514 -1.12 7.03 -16.39
C THR A 514 -1.10 5.55 -16.79
N ASN A 515 -0.99 5.26 -18.09
CA ASN A 515 -0.97 3.89 -18.63
C ASN A 515 0.11 3.64 -19.70
N THR A 516 1.16 4.46 -19.75
CA THR A 516 2.25 4.43 -20.75
C THR A 516 2.85 3.04 -21.01
N TRP A 517 2.92 2.20 -19.98
CA TRP A 517 3.47 0.84 -20.02
C TRP A 517 2.43 -0.26 -19.81
N GLY A 518 1.14 0.07 -19.81
CA GLY A 518 0.06 -0.87 -19.49
C GLY A 518 -0.13 -1.12 -17.99
N GLN A 519 0.36 -0.23 -17.12
CA GLN A 519 0.29 -0.36 -15.65
C GLN A 519 -1.13 -0.33 -15.06
N LEU A 520 -2.14 0.05 -15.86
CA LEU A 520 -3.55 -0.09 -15.50
C LEU A 520 -4.11 -1.50 -15.72
N GLY A 521 -3.44 -2.37 -16.51
CA GLY A 521 -3.77 -3.79 -16.65
C GLY A 521 -4.90 -4.15 -17.62
N GLN A 522 -5.48 -3.19 -18.34
CA GLN A 522 -6.65 -3.40 -19.20
C GLN A 522 -6.35 -4.04 -20.57
N GLY A 523 -5.08 -4.26 -20.90
CA GLY A 523 -4.63 -4.73 -22.22
C GLY A 523 -4.38 -3.61 -23.23
N ASP A 524 -4.45 -2.36 -22.82
CA ASP A 524 -4.14 -1.16 -23.60
C ASP A 524 -3.08 -0.29 -22.88
N ARG A 525 -2.63 0.79 -23.55
CA ARG A 525 -1.70 1.81 -23.00
C ARG A 525 -2.34 3.19 -22.82
N LEU A 526 -3.67 3.28 -22.85
CA LEU A 526 -4.42 4.53 -22.81
C LEU A 526 -4.67 4.94 -21.36
N MET A 527 -4.38 6.20 -21.02
CA MET A 527 -4.64 6.77 -19.69
C MET A 527 -6.14 6.80 -19.36
N ARG A 528 -6.47 6.92 -18.06
CA ARG A 528 -7.85 6.85 -17.55
C ARG A 528 -8.07 7.89 -16.46
N TYR A 529 -8.97 8.85 -16.71
CA TYR A 529 -9.33 9.90 -15.74
C TYR A 529 -10.36 9.46 -14.69
N ARG A 530 -11.06 8.33 -14.92
CA ARG A 530 -11.91 7.63 -13.94
C ARG A 530 -11.30 6.27 -13.61
N PHE A 531 -11.80 5.61 -12.57
CA PHE A 531 -11.49 4.19 -12.34
C PHE A 531 -11.97 3.31 -13.49
N THR A 532 -11.20 2.28 -13.83
CA THR A 532 -11.54 1.31 -14.87
C THR A 532 -12.58 0.29 -14.40
N PRO A 533 -13.20 -0.44 -15.34
CA PRO A 533 -13.82 -1.73 -15.05
C PRO A 533 -12.85 -2.72 -14.36
N THR A 534 -13.44 -3.74 -13.76
CA THR A 534 -12.77 -4.80 -12.98
C THR A 534 -11.71 -5.56 -13.78
N LEU A 535 -10.49 -5.64 -13.25
CA LEU A 535 -9.41 -6.43 -13.84
C LEU A 535 -9.63 -7.94 -13.69
N PRO A 536 -9.17 -8.77 -14.65
CA PRO A 536 -9.30 -10.23 -14.61
C PRO A 536 -8.25 -10.88 -13.67
N VAL A 537 -8.36 -10.63 -12.37
CA VAL A 537 -7.53 -11.24 -11.31
C VAL A 537 -8.40 -12.12 -10.41
N PRO A 538 -8.19 -13.45 -10.34
CA PRO A 538 -9.03 -14.35 -9.57
C PRO A 538 -8.76 -14.23 -8.06
N ARG A 539 -9.80 -14.04 -7.25
CA ARG A 539 -9.73 -14.09 -5.77
C ARG A 539 -8.63 -13.19 -5.18
N VAL A 540 -8.52 -11.95 -5.65
CA VAL A 540 -7.56 -10.97 -5.11
C VAL A 540 -7.79 -10.71 -3.61
N THR A 541 -6.70 -10.64 -2.85
CA THR A 541 -6.69 -10.31 -1.41
C THR A 541 -5.94 -9.02 -1.10
N ALA A 542 -4.94 -8.64 -1.90
CA ALA A 542 -4.19 -7.39 -1.74
C ALA A 542 -3.74 -6.81 -3.09
N VAL A 543 -3.50 -5.51 -3.14
CA VAL A 543 -3.00 -4.76 -4.31
C VAL A 543 -1.82 -3.88 -3.95
N LEU A 544 -0.87 -3.73 -4.88
CA LEU A 544 0.31 -2.88 -4.73
C LEU A 544 0.63 -2.16 -6.05
N ALA A 545 1.42 -1.09 -5.96
CA ALA A 545 1.94 -0.34 -7.10
C ALA A 545 3.39 0.07 -6.81
N GLY A 546 4.21 0.10 -7.86
CA GLY A 546 5.48 0.83 -7.92
C GLY A 546 5.34 1.97 -8.93
N ASP A 547 6.44 2.61 -9.33
CA ASP A 547 6.37 3.82 -10.16
C ASP A 547 5.63 3.57 -11.50
N GLU A 548 5.98 2.49 -12.21
CA GLU A 548 5.45 2.19 -13.56
C GLU A 548 4.93 0.73 -13.71
N HIS A 549 4.75 0.03 -12.60
CA HIS A 549 4.19 -1.33 -12.57
C HIS A 549 3.27 -1.54 -11.36
N SER A 550 2.45 -2.59 -11.44
CA SER A 550 1.36 -2.87 -10.50
C SER A 550 1.32 -4.35 -10.16
N ALA A 551 0.86 -4.67 -8.94
CA ALA A 551 0.76 -6.03 -8.44
C ALA A 551 -0.60 -6.33 -7.79
N ALA A 552 -0.98 -7.59 -7.81
CA ALA A 552 -2.05 -8.14 -6.99
C ALA A 552 -1.63 -9.49 -6.41
N VAL A 553 -2.06 -9.78 -5.18
CA VAL A 553 -1.86 -11.08 -4.51
C VAL A 553 -3.23 -11.74 -4.37
N CYS A 554 -3.31 -13.03 -4.66
CA CYS A 554 -4.56 -13.81 -4.59
C CYS A 554 -4.66 -14.63 -3.30
N GLU A 555 -5.85 -15.18 -3.00
CA GLU A 555 -6.12 -16.01 -1.82
C GLU A 555 -5.19 -17.23 -1.70
N GLY A 556 -4.78 -17.83 -2.83
CA GLY A 556 -3.80 -18.92 -2.86
C GLY A 556 -2.35 -18.50 -2.62
N GLY A 557 -2.06 -17.20 -2.51
CA GLY A 557 -0.71 -16.64 -2.47
C GLY A 557 -0.10 -16.40 -3.86
N GLU A 558 -0.84 -16.59 -4.95
CA GLU A 558 -0.36 -16.32 -6.31
C GLU A 558 -0.08 -14.82 -6.50
N LEU A 559 1.06 -14.48 -7.11
CA LEU A 559 1.47 -13.11 -7.39
C LEU A 559 1.20 -12.77 -8.86
N TYR A 560 0.34 -11.78 -9.11
CA TYR A 560 0.09 -11.22 -10.44
C TYR A 560 0.81 -9.87 -10.57
N LEU A 561 1.53 -9.67 -11.68
CA LEU A 561 2.27 -8.44 -12.00
C LEU A 561 1.95 -7.95 -13.42
N TRP A 562 1.93 -6.63 -13.61
CA TRP A 562 1.70 -5.97 -14.90
C TRP A 562 2.27 -4.54 -14.95
N GLY A 563 2.33 -3.93 -16.14
CA GLY A 563 3.00 -2.65 -16.41
C GLY A 563 4.37 -2.81 -17.06
N ARG A 564 5.29 -1.87 -16.76
CA ARG A 564 6.66 -1.86 -17.30
C ARG A 564 7.43 -3.12 -16.87
N GLY A 565 8.21 -3.69 -17.78
CA GLY A 565 8.92 -4.96 -17.56
C GLY A 565 10.31 -5.06 -18.17
N ASP A 566 10.81 -3.99 -18.78
CA ASP A 566 12.10 -3.91 -19.48
C ASP A 566 13.30 -4.25 -18.58
N SER A 567 13.26 -3.75 -17.35
CA SER A 567 14.27 -3.96 -16.31
C SER A 567 14.13 -5.32 -15.62
N GLY A 568 13.11 -6.12 -15.97
CA GLY A 568 12.83 -7.41 -15.33
C GLY A 568 11.94 -7.35 -14.08
N GLN A 569 11.39 -6.18 -13.72
CA GLN A 569 10.63 -5.92 -12.48
C GLN A 569 9.33 -6.74 -12.34
N LEU A 570 8.92 -7.43 -13.40
CA LEU A 570 7.78 -8.35 -13.41
C LEU A 570 8.15 -9.81 -13.09
N GLY A 571 9.44 -10.17 -13.04
CA GLY A 571 9.90 -11.51 -12.67
C GLY A 571 9.64 -12.62 -13.70
N MET A 572 9.24 -12.27 -14.92
CA MET A 572 8.75 -13.21 -15.96
C MET A 572 9.85 -13.77 -16.88
N SER A 573 11.13 -13.55 -16.57
CA SER A 573 12.34 -13.88 -17.35
C SER A 573 12.48 -13.22 -18.73
N ASP A 574 11.38 -12.87 -19.41
CA ASP A 574 11.42 -12.32 -20.78
C ASP A 574 11.80 -10.83 -20.87
N GLY A 575 11.66 -10.08 -19.77
CA GLY A 575 11.93 -8.63 -19.75
C GLY A 575 10.96 -7.81 -20.61
N ARG A 576 9.71 -8.28 -20.80
CA ARG A 576 8.70 -7.57 -21.60
C ARG A 576 7.62 -6.96 -20.71
N ALA A 577 7.22 -5.73 -21.03
CA ALA A 577 6.04 -5.11 -20.42
C ALA A 577 4.79 -5.99 -20.61
N LYS A 578 3.92 -6.04 -19.62
CA LYS A 578 2.68 -6.83 -19.63
C LYS A 578 1.50 -5.90 -19.42
N TRP A 579 0.68 -5.69 -20.45
CA TRP A 579 -0.47 -4.78 -20.34
C TRP A 579 -1.69 -5.43 -19.66
N ARG A 580 -1.59 -6.71 -19.23
CA ARG A 580 -2.61 -7.46 -18.47
C ARG A 580 -1.96 -8.16 -17.28
N PRO A 581 -2.67 -8.31 -16.14
CA PRO A 581 -2.21 -9.09 -14.99
C PRO A 581 -1.68 -10.47 -15.41
N THR A 582 -0.41 -10.73 -15.12
CA THR A 582 0.28 -11.98 -15.47
C THR A 582 0.81 -12.64 -14.20
N ALA A 583 0.53 -13.93 -14.00
CA ALA A 583 0.97 -14.66 -12.81
C ALA A 583 2.46 -15.03 -12.85
N VAL A 584 3.19 -14.77 -11.77
CA VAL A 584 4.59 -15.19 -11.58
C VAL A 584 4.59 -16.70 -11.30
N LYS A 585 5.15 -17.49 -12.21
CA LYS A 585 5.14 -18.96 -12.10
C LYS A 585 6.20 -19.45 -11.11
N GLY A 586 5.87 -20.51 -10.37
CA GLY A 586 6.81 -21.19 -9.48
C GLY A 586 6.98 -20.57 -8.09
N PHE A 587 6.25 -19.49 -7.76
CA PHE A 587 6.39 -18.80 -6.47
C PHE A 587 5.02 -18.46 -5.86
N LEU A 588 4.92 -18.56 -4.53
CA LEU A 588 3.78 -18.06 -3.76
C LEU A 588 4.24 -17.01 -2.73
N VAL A 589 3.48 -15.93 -2.60
CA VAL A 589 3.61 -14.94 -1.53
C VAL A 589 3.20 -15.56 -0.19
N VAL A 590 3.98 -15.25 0.85
CA VAL A 590 3.73 -15.76 2.20
C VAL A 590 2.56 -15.00 2.85
N HIS A 591 1.61 -15.74 3.44
CA HIS A 591 0.57 -15.13 4.29
C HIS A 591 1.18 -14.62 5.62
N PRO A 592 0.89 -13.38 6.08
CA PRO A 592 1.56 -12.72 7.21
C PRO A 592 1.51 -13.49 8.54
N ASP A 593 0.48 -14.31 8.79
CA ASP A 593 0.46 -15.22 9.95
C ASP A 593 1.66 -16.18 10.00
N LYS A 594 2.26 -16.50 8.85
CA LYS A 594 3.46 -17.35 8.76
C LYS A 594 4.76 -16.54 8.94
N THR A 595 4.80 -15.25 8.59
CA THR A 595 5.98 -14.39 8.79
C THR A 595 6.12 -13.93 10.24
N LEU A 596 5.02 -13.61 10.93
CA LEU A 596 5.07 -13.05 12.29
C LEU A 596 5.07 -14.11 13.41
N ARG A 597 4.45 -15.29 13.21
CA ARG A 597 4.38 -16.32 14.26
C ARG A 597 5.70 -17.11 14.36
N ARG A 598 6.20 -17.28 15.60
CA ARG A 598 7.32 -18.19 15.95
C ARG A 598 6.85 -19.67 15.97
N SER A 599 6.44 -20.19 14.81
CA SER A 599 6.20 -21.62 14.63
C SER A 599 7.50 -22.42 14.64
N LYS A 600 7.51 -23.64 15.20
CA LYS A 600 8.67 -24.55 15.13
C LYS A 600 9.14 -24.81 13.69
N ARG A 601 8.23 -24.76 12.70
CA ARG A 601 8.53 -24.93 11.26
C ARG A 601 9.11 -23.68 10.57
N ASN A 602 9.30 -22.58 11.31
CA ASN A 602 9.86 -21.31 10.83
C ASN A 602 10.98 -20.83 11.78
N GLN A 603 11.82 -21.76 12.25
CA GLN A 603 13.07 -21.43 12.94
C GLN A 603 14.09 -20.84 11.93
N PRO A 604 15.00 -19.96 12.38
CA PRO A 604 16.12 -19.53 11.55
C PRO A 604 17.05 -20.73 11.29
N TYR A 605 17.72 -20.76 10.13
CA TYR A 605 18.81 -21.69 9.92
C TYR A 605 19.98 -21.32 10.83
N VAL A 606 20.54 -22.31 11.54
CA VAL A 606 21.64 -22.15 12.50
C VAL A 606 22.87 -22.90 12.01
N ARG A 607 24.04 -22.25 12.08
CA ARG A 607 25.34 -22.81 11.67
C ARG A 607 26.45 -22.48 12.67
N PRO A 608 27.57 -23.22 12.70
CA PRO A 608 28.78 -22.78 13.39
C PRO A 608 29.34 -21.48 12.79
N CYS A 609 29.89 -20.60 13.63
CA CYS A 609 30.52 -19.34 13.17
C CYS A 609 31.72 -19.63 12.26
N THR A 610 31.76 -19.03 11.07
CA THR A 610 32.70 -19.42 10.00
C THR A 610 33.99 -18.61 9.90
N SER A 611 34.30 -17.73 10.88
CA SER A 611 35.50 -16.87 10.84
C SER A 611 36.33 -16.93 12.14
N PRO A 612 37.66 -17.10 12.07
CA PRO A 612 38.52 -17.08 13.26
C PRO A 612 38.85 -15.65 13.74
N GLU A 613 38.66 -14.64 12.90
CA GLU A 613 39.02 -13.24 13.22
C GLU A 613 38.02 -12.59 14.16
N THR A 614 36.72 -12.89 14.03
CA THR A 614 35.68 -12.43 14.97
C THR A 614 35.88 -12.98 16.39
N LYS A 615 36.51 -14.15 16.53
CA LYS A 615 36.97 -14.66 17.84
C LYS A 615 38.12 -13.86 18.42
N ARG A 616 39.02 -13.27 17.61
CA ARG A 616 40.14 -12.45 18.08
C ARG A 616 39.70 -11.04 18.49
N GLN A 617 38.87 -10.36 17.68
CA GLN A 617 38.37 -9.02 18.04
C GLN A 617 37.54 -9.06 19.34
N ARG A 618 36.66 -10.06 19.52
CA ARG A 618 35.84 -10.16 20.74
C ARG A 618 36.63 -10.41 22.03
N VAL A 619 37.83 -11.01 21.97
CA VAL A 619 38.71 -11.14 23.15
C VAL A 619 39.26 -9.77 23.58
N GLN A 620 39.45 -8.83 22.64
CA GLN A 620 39.85 -7.46 22.94
C GLN A 620 38.66 -6.64 23.48
N ASP A 621 37.49 -6.73 22.85
CA ASP A 621 36.27 -6.04 23.33
C ASP A 621 35.84 -6.51 24.74
N LEU A 622 35.92 -7.80 25.05
CA LEU A 622 35.59 -8.33 26.38
C LEU A 622 36.57 -7.86 27.46
N SER A 623 37.86 -7.73 27.14
CA SER A 623 38.84 -7.13 28.08
C SER A 623 38.60 -5.63 28.31
N ALA A 624 38.05 -4.93 27.32
CA ALA A 624 37.65 -3.52 27.41
C ALA A 624 36.27 -3.29 28.09
N HIS A 625 35.68 -4.33 28.69
CA HIS A 625 34.51 -4.24 29.58
C HIS A 625 34.78 -4.83 30.98
N MET A 626 36.04 -5.16 31.29
CA MET A 626 36.49 -5.63 32.61
C MET A 626 37.65 -4.80 33.18
N MET A 627 37.82 -3.58 32.67
CA MET A 627 38.61 -2.48 33.24
C MET A 627 37.74 -1.23 33.32
#